data_AF-A0A0F9E149-F1
#
_entry.id   AF-A0A0F9E149-F1
#
_cell.length_a   1.000
_cell.length_b   1.000
_cell.length_c   1.000
_cell.angle_alpha   90.00
_cell.angle_beta   90.00
_cell.angle_gamma   90.00
#
_symmetry.space_group_name_H-M   'P 1'
#
loop_
_entity.id
_entity.type
_entity.pdbx_description
1 polymer ?
#
loop_
_entity_poly.entity_id
_entity_poly.type
_entity_poly.pdbx_seq_one_letter_code
_entity_poly.pdbx_strand_id
1 'polypeptide(L)'
;MTDAALDTRGPGHNEPPAANPLQDRLAEDHAELTARRDELLASAERTPATVGDEEMNKRFATLAKLLAALVKKTETERVGEKEFFLDGGRQVDGWFKQITDPVKKVKASIETRQTEWQRKVAAEERKRLVNIEREARQEAIRLENEAARQEQLARDAASLDDAVAAEAAAKQAAADAEVAAKAADAKPADLSRTRSDEGAVASLRVWWDFRDLDRSRLDLEALRQHLPEDALEKAVRSFIKAQGRELRGVVIFENSRTVNH
;
A
#
# COMPACT_ATOMS: atom_id res chain seq x y z
N MET A 1 -11.28 -39.74 52.75
CA MET A 1 -9.99 -39.49 52.10
C MET A 1 -10.25 -39.47 50.61
N THR A 2 -10.33 -38.28 50.03
CA THR A 2 -10.61 -38.05 48.62
C THR A 2 -9.30 -38.09 47.85
N ASP A 3 -9.09 -39.15 47.10
CA ASP A 3 -7.93 -39.32 46.26
C ASP A 3 -8.07 -38.40 45.04
N ALA A 4 -7.39 -37.25 45.11
CA ALA A 4 -7.34 -36.28 44.03
C ALA A 4 -6.36 -36.80 42.97
N ALA A 5 -6.89 -37.45 41.94
CA ALA A 5 -6.12 -37.82 40.76
C ALA A 5 -5.50 -36.54 40.16
N LEU A 6 -4.18 -36.43 40.27
CA LEU A 6 -3.40 -35.35 39.69
C LEU A 6 -3.59 -35.35 38.17
N ASP A 7 -4.02 -34.21 37.63
CA ASP A 7 -4.21 -33.99 36.19
C ASP A 7 -2.86 -34.10 35.46
N THR A 8 -2.60 -35.25 34.84
CA THR A 8 -1.34 -35.56 34.13
C THR A 8 -1.30 -35.00 32.71
N ARG A 9 -1.85 -33.81 32.47
CA ARG A 9 -1.78 -33.17 31.14
C ARG A 9 -0.42 -32.51 30.94
N GLY A 10 0.49 -33.21 30.28
CA GLY A 10 1.80 -32.69 29.91
C GLY A 10 1.77 -31.79 28.67
N PRO A 11 2.85 -31.02 28.39
CA PRO A 11 3.00 -30.28 27.14
C PRO A 11 2.93 -31.23 25.94
N GLY A 12 1.89 -31.10 25.11
CA GLY A 12 1.59 -32.03 24.01
C GLY A 12 0.14 -32.54 24.00
N HIS A 13 -0.62 -32.35 25.08
CA HIS A 13 -2.05 -32.72 25.18
C HIS A 13 -3.01 -31.79 24.41
N ASN A 14 -2.49 -30.98 23.49
CA ASN A 14 -3.24 -30.15 22.55
C ASN A 14 -3.12 -30.69 21.12
N GLU A 15 -2.98 -32.00 20.97
CA GLU A 15 -3.20 -32.63 19.68
C GLU A 15 -4.70 -32.60 19.37
N PRO A 16 -5.12 -32.10 18.21
CA PRO A 16 -6.52 -32.17 17.82
C PRO A 16 -6.94 -33.66 17.82
N PRO A 17 -8.18 -33.98 18.21
CA PRO A 17 -8.65 -35.36 18.13
C PRO A 17 -8.39 -35.91 16.73
N ALA A 18 -7.92 -37.17 16.63
CA ALA A 18 -7.63 -37.81 15.35
C ALA A 18 -8.85 -37.89 14.40
N ALA A 19 -10.07 -37.74 14.96
CA ALA A 19 -11.30 -37.61 14.20
C ALA A 19 -11.45 -36.19 13.66
N ASN A 20 -11.76 -36.07 12.36
CA ASN A 20 -12.12 -34.80 11.74
C ASN A 20 -13.65 -34.78 11.55
N PRO A 21 -14.42 -34.34 12.55
CA PRO A 21 -15.88 -34.48 12.56
C PRO A 21 -16.55 -33.77 11.38
N LEU A 22 -15.93 -32.71 10.85
CA LEU A 22 -16.44 -32.04 9.66
C LEU A 22 -16.24 -32.87 8.39
N GLN A 23 -15.08 -33.51 8.24
CA GLN A 23 -14.84 -34.40 7.10
C GLN A 23 -15.72 -35.64 7.18
N ASP A 24 -15.89 -36.20 8.39
CA ASP A 24 -16.74 -37.37 8.62
C ASP A 24 -18.20 -37.05 8.27
N ARG A 25 -18.72 -35.90 8.75
CA ARG A 25 -20.06 -35.42 8.37
C ARG A 25 -20.19 -35.22 6.86
N LEU A 26 -19.22 -34.56 6.22
CA LEU A 26 -19.28 -34.32 4.78
C LEU A 26 -19.26 -35.64 3.98
N ALA A 27 -18.51 -36.64 4.45
CA ALA A 27 -18.48 -37.95 3.82
C ALA A 27 -19.82 -38.70 3.96
N GLU A 28 -20.47 -38.57 5.12
CA GLU A 28 -21.78 -39.16 5.40
C GLU A 28 -22.89 -38.45 4.61
N ASP A 29 -23.03 -37.13 4.77
CA ASP A 29 -24.08 -36.32 4.16
C ASP A 29 -24.03 -36.37 2.61
N HIS A 30 -22.83 -36.49 2.03
CA HIS A 30 -22.60 -36.48 0.59
C HIS A 30 -22.15 -37.85 0.03
N ALA A 31 -22.45 -38.94 0.73
CA ALA A 31 -22.08 -40.30 0.31
C ALA A 31 -22.59 -40.64 -1.10
N GLU A 32 -23.80 -40.19 -1.46
CA GLU A 32 -24.38 -40.39 -2.79
C GLU A 32 -23.58 -39.71 -3.91
N LEU A 33 -23.02 -38.51 -3.67
CA LEU A 33 -22.17 -37.83 -4.66
C LEU A 33 -20.89 -38.62 -4.91
N THR A 34 -20.32 -39.17 -3.85
CA THR A 34 -19.11 -40.00 -3.91
C THR A 34 -19.38 -41.30 -4.66
N ALA A 35 -20.49 -41.98 -4.36
CA ALA A 35 -20.90 -43.18 -5.08
C ALA A 35 -21.14 -42.91 -6.58
N ARG A 36 -21.83 -41.81 -6.90
CA ARG A 36 -22.10 -41.42 -8.29
C ARG A 36 -20.82 -41.02 -9.04
N ARG A 37 -19.85 -40.40 -8.37
CA ARG A 37 -18.52 -40.14 -8.92
C ARG A 37 -17.86 -41.44 -9.34
N ASP A 38 -17.81 -42.43 -8.45
CA ASP A 38 -17.11 -43.69 -8.71
C ASP A 38 -17.75 -44.47 -9.86
N GLU A 39 -19.09 -44.49 -9.94
CA GLU A 39 -19.82 -45.10 -11.06
C GLU A 39 -19.49 -44.45 -12.42
N LEU A 40 -19.45 -43.11 -12.47
CA LEU A 40 -19.17 -42.38 -13.70
C LEU A 40 -17.71 -42.48 -14.12
N LEU A 41 -16.77 -42.49 -13.16
CA LEU A 41 -15.35 -42.71 -13.43
C LEU A 41 -15.11 -44.12 -13.99
N ALA A 42 -15.69 -45.15 -13.37
CA ALA A 42 -15.62 -46.51 -13.88
C ALA A 42 -16.28 -46.64 -15.27
N SER A 43 -17.30 -45.83 -15.58
CA SER A 43 -17.91 -45.76 -16.92
C SER A 43 -16.99 -45.09 -17.94
N ALA A 44 -16.25 -44.06 -17.53
CA ALA A 44 -15.26 -43.38 -18.37
C ALA A 44 -14.05 -44.26 -18.68
N GLU A 45 -13.56 -45.04 -17.72
CA GLU A 45 -12.45 -45.99 -17.93
C GLU A 45 -12.78 -47.07 -18.98
N ARG A 46 -14.05 -47.43 -19.10
CA ARG A 46 -14.55 -48.41 -20.09
C ARG A 46 -14.74 -47.81 -21.48
N THR A 47 -14.55 -46.51 -21.66
CA THR A 47 -14.70 -45.88 -22.99
C THR A 47 -13.46 -46.11 -23.87
N PRO A 48 -13.64 -46.40 -25.17
CA PRO A 48 -12.52 -46.51 -26.12
C PRO A 48 -11.71 -45.21 -26.25
N ALA A 49 -10.43 -45.31 -26.63
CA ALA A 49 -9.56 -44.15 -26.84
C ALA A 49 -9.95 -43.31 -28.08
N THR A 50 -10.63 -43.91 -29.05
CA THR A 50 -11.06 -43.27 -30.29
C THR A 50 -12.55 -43.50 -30.54
N VAL A 51 -13.19 -42.50 -31.15
CA VAL A 51 -14.61 -42.58 -31.53
C VAL A 51 -14.69 -43.20 -32.92
N GLY A 52 -15.26 -44.40 -33.02
CA GLY A 52 -15.32 -45.17 -34.28
C GLY A 52 -16.55 -44.89 -35.15
N ASP A 53 -17.67 -44.49 -34.56
CA ASP A 53 -18.94 -44.25 -35.27
C ASP A 53 -19.82 -43.20 -34.57
N GLU A 54 -20.95 -42.85 -35.21
CA GLU A 54 -21.88 -41.84 -34.71
C GLU A 54 -22.61 -42.30 -33.42
N GLU A 55 -22.86 -43.59 -33.25
CA GLU A 55 -23.54 -44.12 -32.06
C GLU A 55 -22.62 -44.01 -30.84
N MET A 56 -21.35 -44.37 -31.00
CA MET A 56 -20.29 -44.16 -30.02
C MET A 56 -20.15 -42.68 -29.69
N ASN A 57 -20.15 -41.79 -30.70
CA ASN A 57 -20.13 -40.35 -30.45
C ASN A 57 -21.30 -39.87 -29.56
N LYS A 58 -22.53 -40.38 -29.80
CA LYS A 58 -23.70 -40.08 -28.96
C LYS A 58 -23.55 -40.60 -27.52
N ARG A 59 -22.95 -41.78 -27.33
CA ARG A 59 -22.66 -42.35 -26.00
C ARG A 59 -21.60 -41.51 -25.25
N PHE A 60 -20.57 -41.04 -25.95
CA PHE A 60 -19.56 -40.13 -25.39
C PHE A 60 -20.19 -38.79 -24.98
N ALA A 61 -21.04 -38.21 -25.83
CA ALA A 61 -21.77 -36.98 -25.51
C ALA A 61 -22.67 -37.16 -24.27
N THR A 62 -23.33 -38.31 -24.15
CA THR A 62 -24.17 -38.64 -22.98
C THR A 62 -23.35 -38.76 -21.71
N LEU A 63 -22.23 -39.49 -21.74
CA LEU A 63 -21.34 -39.61 -20.58
C LEU A 63 -20.74 -38.26 -20.18
N ALA A 64 -20.30 -37.47 -21.14
CA ALA A 64 -19.80 -36.12 -20.89
C ALA A 64 -20.85 -35.22 -20.23
N LYS A 65 -22.12 -35.32 -20.65
CA LYS A 65 -23.24 -34.62 -20.00
C LYS A 65 -23.47 -35.07 -18.56
N LEU A 66 -23.40 -36.38 -18.28
CA LEU A 66 -23.57 -36.91 -16.92
C LEU A 66 -22.43 -36.46 -15.99
N LEU A 67 -21.18 -36.47 -16.48
CA LEU A 67 -20.02 -35.95 -15.76
C LEU A 67 -20.17 -34.45 -15.47
N ALA A 68 -20.58 -33.66 -16.46
CA ALA A 68 -20.84 -32.24 -16.28
C ALA A 68 -21.95 -31.97 -15.25
N ALA A 69 -23.03 -32.77 -15.26
CA ALA A 69 -24.11 -32.66 -14.29
C ALA A 69 -23.65 -32.99 -12.85
N LEU A 70 -22.82 -34.02 -12.67
CA LEU A 70 -22.24 -34.34 -11.35
C LEU A 70 -21.35 -33.20 -10.83
N VAL A 71 -20.49 -32.64 -11.69
CA VAL A 71 -19.64 -31.49 -11.32
C VAL A 71 -20.51 -30.32 -10.89
N LYS A 72 -21.56 -29.99 -11.64
CA LYS A 72 -22.48 -28.90 -11.30
C LYS A 72 -23.22 -29.15 -9.98
N LYS A 73 -23.71 -30.37 -9.74
CA LYS A 73 -24.39 -30.73 -8.49
C LYS A 73 -23.43 -30.59 -7.30
N THR A 74 -22.24 -31.17 -7.42
CA THR A 74 -21.20 -31.10 -6.38
C THR A 74 -20.83 -29.66 -6.04
N GLU A 75 -20.68 -28.80 -7.05
CA GLU A 75 -20.38 -27.37 -6.82
C GLU A 75 -21.55 -26.64 -6.14
N THR A 76 -22.78 -26.99 -6.47
CA THR A 76 -23.98 -26.42 -5.83
C THR A 76 -24.03 -26.78 -4.35
N GLU A 77 -23.84 -28.06 -4.00
CA GLU A 77 -23.79 -28.52 -2.61
C GLU A 77 -22.59 -27.90 -1.86
N ARG A 78 -21.42 -27.82 -2.50
CA ARG A 78 -20.23 -27.18 -1.93
C ARG A 78 -20.48 -25.71 -1.57
N VAL A 79 -21.17 -24.97 -2.44
CA VAL A 79 -21.55 -23.58 -2.19
C VAL A 79 -22.55 -23.49 -1.03
N GLY A 80 -23.56 -24.35 -1.01
CA GLY A 80 -24.55 -24.41 0.08
C GLY A 80 -23.91 -24.67 1.45
N GLU A 81 -23.07 -25.70 1.54
CA GLU A 81 -22.31 -26.04 2.74
C GLU A 81 -21.39 -24.90 3.19
N LYS A 82 -20.68 -24.28 2.23
CA LYS A 82 -19.75 -23.18 2.52
C LYS A 82 -20.48 -21.94 3.04
N GLU A 83 -21.69 -21.68 2.56
CA GLU A 83 -22.42 -20.45 2.89
C GLU A 83 -22.74 -20.34 4.38
N PHE A 84 -23.03 -21.46 5.06
CA PHE A 84 -23.23 -21.48 6.51
C PHE A 84 -22.02 -20.94 7.27
N PHE A 85 -20.81 -21.40 6.90
CA PHE A 85 -19.57 -20.94 7.53
C PHE A 85 -19.23 -19.49 7.16
N LEU A 86 -19.53 -19.09 5.93
CA LEU A 86 -19.33 -17.70 5.51
C LEU A 86 -20.27 -16.76 6.26
N ASP A 87 -21.52 -17.13 6.47
CA ASP A 87 -22.46 -16.33 7.25
C ASP A 87 -22.01 -16.20 8.71
N GLY A 88 -21.63 -17.32 9.34
CA GLY A 88 -21.02 -17.29 10.68
C GLY A 88 -19.79 -16.39 10.74
N GLY A 89 -18.90 -16.48 9.74
CA GLY A 89 -17.74 -15.60 9.62
C GLY A 89 -18.12 -14.12 9.49
N ARG A 90 -19.13 -13.79 8.66
CA ARG A 90 -19.63 -12.42 8.50
C ARG A 90 -20.24 -11.87 9.79
N GLN A 91 -20.92 -12.71 10.59
CA GLN A 91 -21.47 -12.32 11.88
C GLN A 91 -20.37 -12.00 12.89
N VAL A 92 -19.35 -12.86 13.00
CA VAL A 92 -18.17 -12.63 13.84
C VAL A 92 -17.45 -11.34 13.41
N ASP A 93 -17.17 -11.20 12.13
CA ASP A 93 -16.56 -10.00 11.56
C ASP A 93 -17.39 -8.75 11.88
N GLY A 94 -18.71 -8.84 11.72
CA GLY A 94 -19.65 -7.76 12.02
C GLY A 94 -19.59 -7.34 13.48
N TRP A 95 -19.61 -8.29 14.42
CA TRP A 95 -19.50 -8.02 15.85
C TRP A 95 -18.18 -7.33 16.21
N PHE A 96 -17.05 -7.82 15.70
CA PHE A 96 -15.76 -7.17 15.94
C PHE A 96 -15.69 -5.78 15.29
N LYS A 97 -16.28 -5.59 14.11
CA LYS A 97 -16.36 -4.27 13.44
C LYS A 97 -17.14 -3.25 14.26
N GLN A 98 -18.19 -3.66 14.99
CA GLN A 98 -18.90 -2.77 15.91
C GLN A 98 -17.97 -2.19 17.00
N ILE A 99 -16.91 -2.92 17.37
CA ILE A 99 -15.89 -2.46 18.31
C ILE A 99 -14.81 -1.65 17.57
N THR A 100 -14.26 -2.18 16.47
CA THR A 100 -13.09 -1.57 15.82
C THR A 100 -13.42 -0.30 15.07
N ASP A 101 -14.58 -0.20 14.42
CA ASP A 101 -14.86 0.90 13.50
C ASP A 101 -15.07 2.24 14.23
N PRO A 102 -15.80 2.31 15.36
CA PRO A 102 -15.86 3.53 16.16
C PRO A 102 -14.48 3.97 16.69
N VAL A 103 -13.67 3.02 17.17
CA VAL A 103 -12.32 3.30 17.68
C VAL A 103 -11.41 3.81 16.56
N LYS A 104 -11.43 3.18 15.38
CA LYS A 104 -10.70 3.66 14.19
C LYS A 104 -11.13 5.05 13.79
N LYS A 105 -12.43 5.35 13.83
CA LYS A 105 -12.97 6.67 13.50
C LYS A 105 -12.46 7.75 14.47
N VAL A 106 -12.47 7.47 15.77
CA VAL A 106 -11.93 8.38 16.78
C VAL A 106 -10.43 8.56 16.61
N LYS A 107 -9.68 7.47 16.42
CA LYS A 107 -8.23 7.50 16.15
C LYS A 107 -7.89 8.39 14.94
N ALA A 108 -8.57 8.20 13.81
CA ALA A 108 -8.39 9.02 12.62
C ALA A 108 -8.68 10.51 12.89
N SER A 109 -9.70 10.81 13.70
CA SER A 109 -9.99 12.20 14.10
C SER A 109 -8.86 12.80 14.94
N ILE A 110 -8.28 12.04 15.87
CA ILE A 110 -7.14 12.48 16.68
C ILE A 110 -5.89 12.67 15.81
N GLU A 111 -5.57 11.73 14.92
CA GLU A 111 -4.44 11.81 13.99
C GLU A 111 -4.57 13.01 13.04
N THR A 112 -5.80 13.37 12.62
CA THR A 112 -6.06 14.58 11.83
C THR A 112 -5.67 15.83 12.61
N ARG A 113 -6.14 15.96 13.87
CA ARG A 113 -5.81 17.09 14.75
C ARG A 113 -4.31 17.16 15.03
N GLN A 114 -3.67 16.01 15.24
CA GLN A 114 -2.23 15.90 15.43
C GLN A 114 -1.46 16.37 14.19
N THR A 115 -1.91 15.97 13.00
CA THR A 115 -1.33 16.41 11.73
C THR A 115 -1.48 17.93 11.54
N GLU A 116 -2.65 18.50 11.85
CA GLU A 116 -2.87 19.94 11.78
C GLU A 116 -1.95 20.71 12.74
N TRP A 117 -1.79 20.23 13.97
CA TRP A 117 -0.87 20.83 14.94
C TRP A 117 0.58 20.73 14.47
N GLN A 118 1.04 19.56 14.01
CA GLN A 118 2.39 19.38 13.47
C GLN A 118 2.64 20.28 12.26
N ARG A 119 1.65 20.49 11.39
CA ARG A 119 1.72 21.43 10.27
C ARG A 119 1.84 22.88 10.74
N LYS A 120 1.10 23.28 11.78
CA LYS A 120 1.18 24.62 12.38
C LYS A 120 2.56 24.85 12.99
N VAL A 121 3.06 23.94 13.82
CA VAL A 121 4.41 24.02 14.41
C VAL A 121 5.47 24.11 13.31
N ALA A 122 5.39 23.25 12.30
CA ALA A 122 6.34 23.30 11.18
C ALA A 122 6.23 24.61 10.38
N ALA A 123 5.04 25.22 10.26
CA ALA A 123 4.85 26.50 9.58
C ALA A 123 5.35 27.69 10.40
N GLU A 124 5.12 27.68 11.72
CA GLU A 124 5.64 28.68 12.65
C GLU A 124 7.16 28.65 12.70
N GLU A 125 7.75 27.45 12.75
CA GLU A 125 9.20 27.32 12.72
C GLU A 125 9.78 27.78 11.38
N ARG A 126 9.17 27.41 10.24
CA ARG A 126 9.57 27.98 8.93
C ARG A 126 9.49 29.50 8.91
N LYS A 127 8.44 30.10 9.47
CA LYS A 127 8.32 31.58 9.55
C LYS A 127 9.40 32.18 10.43
N ARG A 128 9.70 31.56 11.58
CA ARG A 128 10.77 31.99 12.48
C ARG A 128 12.12 31.95 11.78
N LEU A 129 12.44 30.86 11.08
CA LEU A 129 13.68 30.72 10.31
C LEU A 129 13.79 31.78 9.21
N VAL A 130 12.71 32.02 8.44
CA VAL A 130 12.68 33.07 7.41
C VAL A 130 12.83 34.48 8.00
N ASN A 131 12.26 34.74 9.19
CA ASN A 131 12.42 36.03 9.87
C ASN A 131 13.84 36.23 10.38
N ILE A 132 14.44 35.21 11.00
CA ILE A 132 15.85 35.23 11.44
C ILE A 132 16.77 35.45 10.24
N GLU A 133 16.55 34.74 9.14
CA GLU A 133 17.31 34.92 7.90
C GLU A 133 17.14 36.33 7.33
N ARG A 134 15.92 36.88 7.37
CA ARG A 134 15.65 38.26 6.93
C ARG A 134 16.35 39.29 7.80
N GLU A 135 16.27 39.16 9.12
CA GLU A 135 16.92 40.05 10.08
C GLU A 135 18.44 39.98 9.94
N ALA A 136 19.01 38.78 9.81
CA ALA A 136 20.45 38.58 9.59
C ALA A 136 20.91 39.22 8.27
N ARG A 137 20.14 39.07 7.17
CA ARG A 137 20.44 39.73 5.89
C ARG A 137 20.33 41.26 5.99
N GLN A 138 19.32 41.78 6.69
CA GLN A 138 19.17 43.23 6.88
C GLN A 138 20.32 43.81 7.70
N GLU A 139 20.77 43.12 8.74
CA GLU A 139 21.90 43.56 9.56
C GLU A 139 23.22 43.49 8.79
N ALA A 140 23.44 42.43 8.01
CA ALA A 140 24.59 42.35 7.12
C ALA A 140 24.64 43.51 6.11
N ILE A 141 23.50 43.86 5.50
CA ILE A 141 23.39 45.03 4.60
C ILE A 141 23.67 46.34 5.34
N ARG A 142 23.22 46.51 6.60
CA ARG A 142 23.50 47.72 7.38
C ARG A 142 24.99 47.87 7.69
N LEU A 143 25.62 46.80 8.16
CA LEU A 143 27.05 46.78 8.49
C LEU A 143 27.92 47.00 7.24
N GLU A 144 27.54 46.43 6.09
CA GLU A 144 28.21 46.69 4.80
C GLU A 144 28.11 48.17 4.38
N ASN A 145 26.92 48.77 4.49
CA ASN A 145 26.72 50.18 4.19
C ASN A 145 27.43 51.12 5.19
N GLU A 146 27.60 50.69 6.44
CA GLU A 146 28.38 51.43 7.44
C GLU A 146 29.87 51.33 7.16
N ALA A 147 30.39 50.14 6.85
CA ALA A 147 31.77 49.94 6.44
C ALA A 147 32.11 50.77 5.18
N ALA A 148 31.23 50.79 4.17
CA ALA A 148 31.40 51.61 2.97
C ALA A 148 31.42 53.12 3.26
N ARG A 149 30.60 53.58 4.22
CA ARG A 149 30.60 54.98 4.67
C ARG A 149 31.88 55.33 5.43
N GLN A 150 32.37 54.45 6.30
CA GLN A 150 33.64 54.66 7.01
C GLN A 150 34.83 54.65 6.06
N GLU A 151 34.81 53.80 5.02
CA GLU A 151 35.84 53.80 3.98
C GLU A 151 35.85 55.11 3.19
N GLN A 152 34.67 55.68 2.85
CA GLN A 152 34.58 56.99 2.23
C GLN A 152 35.12 58.11 3.12
N LEU A 153 34.75 58.13 4.41
CA LEU A 153 35.27 59.11 5.36
C LEU A 153 36.79 59.01 5.53
N ALA A 154 37.34 57.79 5.50
CA ALA A 154 38.80 57.58 5.54
C ALA A 154 39.50 58.10 4.27
N ARG A 155 38.86 58.01 3.11
CA ARG A 155 39.38 58.58 1.84
C ARG A 155 39.31 60.11 1.81
N ASP A 156 38.31 60.69 2.46
CA ASP A 156 38.07 62.14 2.50
C ASP A 156 38.79 62.84 3.67
N ALA A 157 39.59 62.12 4.47
CA ALA A 157 40.28 62.65 5.64
C ALA A 157 41.34 63.71 5.27
N ALA A 158 41.29 64.86 5.95
CA ALA A 158 42.12 66.04 5.62
C ALA A 158 43.44 66.13 6.40
N SER A 159 43.63 65.34 7.47
CA SER A 159 44.88 65.30 8.25
C SER A 159 45.37 63.86 8.46
N LEU A 160 46.67 63.72 8.76
CA LEU A 160 47.30 62.41 8.98
C LEU A 160 46.74 61.68 10.21
N ASP A 161 46.41 62.43 11.27
CA ASP A 161 45.82 61.88 12.49
C ASP A 161 44.37 61.45 12.26
N ASP A 162 43.62 62.21 11.45
CA ASP A 162 42.26 61.85 11.04
C ASP A 162 42.24 60.63 10.11
N ALA A 163 43.24 60.51 9.23
CA ALA A 163 43.39 59.38 8.31
C ALA A 163 43.70 58.07 9.07
N VAL A 164 44.56 58.11 10.09
CA VAL A 164 44.89 56.93 10.92
C VAL A 164 43.68 56.48 11.75
N ALA A 165 42.93 57.43 12.32
CA ALA A 165 41.71 57.12 13.08
C ALA A 165 40.60 56.55 12.18
N ALA A 166 40.42 57.11 10.99
CA ALA A 166 39.42 56.66 10.02
C ALA A 166 39.78 55.29 9.40
N GLU A 167 41.06 55.02 9.14
CA GLU A 167 41.52 53.71 8.66
C GLU A 167 41.32 52.61 9.72
N ALA A 168 41.57 52.91 11.00
CA ALA A 168 41.32 51.99 12.11
C ALA A 168 39.81 51.67 12.26
N ALA A 169 38.95 52.68 12.13
CA ALA A 169 37.50 52.52 12.16
C ALA A 169 36.98 51.69 10.97
N ALA A 170 37.52 51.92 9.76
CA ALA A 170 37.15 51.18 8.56
C ALA A 170 37.56 49.69 8.63
N LYS A 171 38.76 49.38 9.15
CA LYS A 171 39.21 47.99 9.34
C LYS A 171 38.38 47.24 10.37
N GLN A 172 38.00 47.90 11.47
CA GLN A 172 37.14 47.31 12.49
C GLN A 172 35.74 47.02 11.92
N ALA A 173 35.13 47.98 11.22
CA ALA A 173 33.82 47.81 10.59
C ALA A 173 33.81 46.69 9.52
N ALA A 174 34.89 46.55 8.75
CA ALA A 174 35.03 45.48 7.76
C ALA A 174 35.16 44.09 8.42
N ALA A 175 35.89 43.98 9.52
CA ALA A 175 36.02 42.73 10.27
C ALA A 175 34.69 42.31 10.92
N ASP A 176 33.94 43.28 11.48
CA ASP A 176 32.63 43.04 12.09
C ASP A 176 31.58 42.61 11.05
N ALA A 177 31.63 43.18 9.84
CA ALA A 177 30.78 42.77 8.71
C ALA A 177 31.07 41.33 8.24
N GLU A 178 32.34 40.90 8.20
CA GLU A 178 32.72 39.55 7.80
C GLU A 178 32.27 38.47 8.81
N VAL A 179 32.35 38.78 10.11
CA VAL A 179 31.88 37.88 11.18
C VAL A 179 30.36 37.72 11.13
N ALA A 180 29.62 38.81 10.89
CA ALA A 180 28.16 38.78 10.75
C ALA A 180 27.70 38.00 9.51
N ALA A 181 28.40 38.15 8.38
CA ALA A 181 28.10 37.39 7.15
C ALA A 181 28.25 35.88 7.36
N LYS A 182 29.30 35.44 8.09
CA LYS A 182 29.51 34.02 8.41
C LYS A 182 28.47 33.46 9.38
N ALA A 183 27.96 34.27 10.30
CA ALA A 183 26.90 33.87 11.23
C ALA A 183 25.54 33.70 10.54
N ALA A 184 25.27 34.45 9.47
CA ALA A 184 24.04 34.35 8.69
C ALA A 184 23.95 33.07 7.84
N ASP A 185 25.10 32.47 7.47
CA ASP A 185 25.19 31.25 6.65
C ASP A 185 25.07 29.93 7.44
N ALA A 186 25.02 30.00 8.78
CA ALA A 186 24.85 28.83 9.63
C ALA A 186 23.40 28.30 9.57
N LYS A 187 23.17 27.24 8.81
CA LYS A 187 21.85 26.60 8.62
C LYS A 187 21.33 25.97 9.92
N PRO A 188 20.10 26.32 10.36
CA PRO A 188 19.46 25.61 11.46
C PRO A 188 19.02 24.21 11.03
N ALA A 189 19.72 23.20 11.53
CA ALA A 189 19.42 21.79 11.30
C ALA A 189 18.27 21.31 12.20
N ASP A 190 17.41 20.49 11.58
CA ASP A 190 16.46 19.51 12.10
C ASP A 190 15.78 19.81 13.43
N LEU A 191 14.43 19.82 13.44
CA LEU A 191 13.65 19.11 14.46
C LEU A 191 12.14 19.17 14.20
N SER A 192 11.51 17.98 14.23
CA SER A 192 10.21 17.81 14.88
C SER A 192 9.97 16.32 15.11
N ARG A 193 10.55 15.78 16.20
CA ARG A 193 10.15 14.49 16.76
C ARG A 193 9.69 14.76 18.19
N THR A 194 8.42 14.50 18.45
CA THR A 194 7.85 14.55 19.80
C THR A 194 7.65 13.11 20.29
N ARG A 195 8.04 12.85 21.54
CA ARG A 195 7.82 11.58 22.25
C ARG A 195 6.74 11.78 23.29
N SER A 196 5.81 10.82 23.41
CA SER A 196 4.88 10.77 24.54
C SER A 196 5.49 10.00 25.71
N ASP A 197 4.92 10.20 26.89
CA ASP A 197 5.32 9.52 28.13
C ASP A 197 5.10 8.00 28.08
N GLU A 198 4.20 7.53 27.20
CA GLU A 198 3.94 6.11 26.92
C GLU A 198 4.85 5.54 25.81
N GLY A 199 5.83 6.31 25.33
CA GLY A 199 6.83 5.85 24.36
C GLY A 199 6.43 5.98 22.88
N ALA A 200 5.28 6.59 22.56
CA ALA A 200 4.88 6.81 21.17
C ALA A 200 5.67 7.97 20.54
N VAL A 201 6.09 7.81 19.28
CA VAL A 201 6.75 8.86 18.50
C VAL A 201 5.83 9.28 17.37
N ALA A 202 5.54 10.57 17.28
CA ALA A 202 4.81 11.13 16.15
C ALA A 202 5.75 11.99 15.30
N SER A 203 5.79 11.72 14.00
CA SER A 203 6.59 12.46 13.02
C SER A 203 5.77 12.72 11.76
N LEU A 204 5.89 13.93 11.21
CA LEU A 204 5.28 14.27 9.94
C LEU A 204 6.06 13.58 8.80
N ARG A 205 5.39 12.73 8.02
CA ARG A 205 5.97 12.10 6.82
C ARG A 205 5.47 12.80 5.56
N VAL A 206 6.38 13.20 4.70
CA VAL A 206 6.07 13.71 3.35
C VAL A 206 6.04 12.53 2.38
N TRP A 207 5.01 12.47 1.55
CA TRP A 207 4.88 11.50 0.46
C TRP A 207 4.15 12.16 -0.72
N TRP A 208 4.35 11.60 -1.92
CA TRP A 208 3.77 12.09 -3.16
C TRP A 208 2.53 11.29 -3.50
N ASP A 209 1.43 12.00 -3.72
CA ASP A 209 0.14 11.43 -4.12
C ASP A 209 -0.30 12.04 -5.46
N PHE A 210 -1.29 11.42 -6.11
CA PHE A 210 -1.88 11.92 -7.34
C PHE A 210 -3.40 12.07 -7.18
N ARG A 211 -4.02 12.91 -8.02
CA ARG A 211 -5.47 13.09 -8.11
C ARG A 211 -5.88 13.39 -9.53
N ASP A 212 -7.19 13.31 -9.80
CA ASP A 212 -7.80 13.70 -11.08
C ASP A 212 -7.22 12.94 -12.28
N LEU A 213 -7.17 11.60 -12.19
CA LEU A 213 -6.66 10.73 -13.24
C LEU A 213 -7.59 10.74 -14.47
N ASP A 214 -7.09 11.30 -15.57
CA ASP A 214 -7.73 11.27 -16.88
C ASP A 214 -7.01 10.29 -17.80
N ARG A 215 -7.66 9.16 -18.10
CA ARG A 215 -7.10 8.10 -18.95
C ARG A 215 -6.76 8.59 -20.37
N SER A 216 -7.44 9.62 -20.88
CA SER A 216 -7.23 10.10 -22.26
C SER A 216 -5.99 10.97 -22.41
N ARG A 217 -5.55 11.62 -21.32
CA ARG A 217 -4.39 12.52 -21.28
C ARG A 217 -3.17 11.90 -20.64
N LEU A 218 -3.32 10.75 -19.98
CA LEU A 218 -2.25 10.04 -19.31
C LEU A 218 -1.25 9.46 -20.33
N ASP A 219 0.03 9.74 -20.13
CA ASP A 219 1.11 9.13 -20.92
C ASP A 219 1.31 7.66 -20.51
N LEU A 220 0.75 6.75 -21.32
CA LEU A 220 0.85 5.32 -21.09
C LEU A 220 2.22 4.74 -21.44
N GLU A 221 3.02 5.42 -22.27
CA GLU A 221 4.35 4.91 -22.65
C GLU A 221 5.34 5.12 -21.49
N ALA A 222 5.25 6.26 -20.80
CA ALA A 222 6.02 6.51 -19.57
C ALA A 222 5.69 5.51 -18.45
N LEU A 223 4.45 5.01 -18.40
CA LEU A 223 4.01 4.04 -17.39
C LEU A 223 4.30 2.58 -17.78
N ARG A 224 4.73 2.32 -19.01
CA ARG A 224 4.85 0.96 -19.56
C ARG A 224 5.75 0.05 -18.74
N GLN A 225 6.84 0.57 -18.18
CA GLN A 225 7.78 -0.18 -17.35
C GLN A 225 7.26 -0.47 -15.93
N HIS A 226 6.19 0.22 -15.52
CA HIS A 226 5.56 0.09 -14.22
C HIS A 226 4.27 -0.75 -14.27
N LEU A 227 3.80 -1.12 -15.46
CA LEU A 227 2.64 -1.97 -15.64
C LEU A 227 3.05 -3.45 -15.50
N PRO A 228 2.45 -4.21 -14.57
CA PRO A 228 2.73 -5.64 -14.46
C PRO A 228 2.15 -6.40 -15.65
N GLU A 229 2.75 -7.56 -15.95
CA GLU A 229 2.39 -8.38 -17.12
C GLU A 229 0.93 -8.86 -17.09
N ASP A 230 0.40 -9.14 -15.89
CA ASP A 230 -0.99 -9.56 -15.71
C ASP A 230 -2.00 -8.46 -16.12
N ALA A 231 -1.66 -7.19 -15.90
CA ALA A 231 -2.48 -6.05 -16.31
C ALA A 231 -2.49 -5.90 -17.83
N LEU A 232 -1.34 -6.15 -18.48
CA LEU A 232 -1.23 -6.18 -19.93
C LEU A 232 -2.06 -7.34 -20.52
N GLU A 233 -1.96 -8.54 -19.95
CA GLU A 233 -2.75 -9.70 -20.40
C GLU A 233 -4.27 -9.44 -20.28
N LYS A 234 -4.72 -8.87 -19.15
CA LYS A 234 -6.13 -8.49 -18.95
C LYS A 234 -6.58 -7.48 -20.01
N ALA A 235 -5.74 -6.49 -20.34
CA ALA A 235 -6.04 -5.53 -21.38
C ALA A 235 -6.17 -6.19 -22.77
N VAL A 236 -5.26 -7.12 -23.10
CA VAL A 236 -5.31 -7.90 -24.36
C VAL A 236 -6.58 -8.75 -24.44
N ARG A 237 -6.93 -9.49 -23.37
CA ARG A 237 -8.17 -10.29 -23.32
C ARG A 237 -9.41 -9.41 -23.49
N SER A 238 -9.42 -8.23 -22.86
CA SER A 238 -10.51 -7.25 -23.04
C SER A 238 -10.59 -6.75 -24.49
N PHE A 239 -9.45 -6.53 -25.15
CA PHE A 239 -9.40 -6.13 -26.56
C PHE A 239 -9.94 -7.22 -27.49
N ILE A 240 -9.56 -8.49 -27.27
CA ILE A 240 -10.09 -9.64 -28.02
C ILE A 240 -11.61 -9.78 -27.84
N LYS A 241 -12.11 -9.57 -26.62
CA LYS A 241 -13.56 -9.58 -26.33
C LYS A 241 -14.30 -8.46 -27.04
N ALA A 242 -13.66 -7.30 -27.21
CA ALA A 242 -14.16 -6.18 -28.01
C ALA A 242 -13.99 -6.39 -29.53
N GLN A 243 -13.74 -7.63 -29.97
CA GLN A 243 -13.56 -8.04 -31.38
C GLN A 243 -12.25 -7.58 -32.03
N GLY A 244 -11.26 -7.13 -31.24
CA GLY A 244 -9.91 -6.89 -31.74
C GLY A 244 -9.21 -8.19 -32.15
N ARG A 245 -8.67 -8.24 -33.36
CA ARG A 245 -7.99 -9.43 -33.92
C ARG A 245 -6.51 -9.22 -34.22
N GLU A 246 -6.06 -7.97 -34.30
CA GLU A 246 -4.67 -7.62 -34.56
C GLU A 246 -4.18 -6.63 -33.49
N LEU A 247 -3.08 -6.98 -32.81
CA LEU A 247 -2.43 -6.12 -31.82
C LEU A 247 -0.92 -6.29 -31.92
N ARG A 248 -0.18 -5.19 -32.05
CA ARG A 248 1.28 -5.23 -32.15
C ARG A 248 1.89 -5.88 -30.89
N GLY A 249 2.71 -6.92 -31.08
CA GLY A 249 3.40 -7.63 -30.00
C GLY A 249 2.65 -8.84 -29.44
N VAL A 250 1.45 -9.17 -29.94
CA VAL A 250 0.68 -10.36 -29.54
C VAL A 250 0.15 -11.08 -30.78
N VAL A 251 0.28 -12.41 -30.81
CA VAL A 251 -0.33 -13.26 -31.84
C VAL A 251 -1.69 -13.73 -31.34
N ILE A 252 -2.76 -13.38 -32.07
CA ILE A 252 -4.14 -13.75 -31.75
C ILE A 252 -4.59 -14.78 -32.80
N PHE A 253 -5.10 -15.93 -32.36
CA PHE A 253 -5.52 -17.03 -33.24
C PHE A 253 -6.86 -17.64 -32.82
N GLU A 254 -7.54 -18.27 -33.77
CA GLU A 254 -8.79 -18.99 -33.55
C GLU A 254 -8.53 -20.40 -33.02
N ASN A 255 -9.25 -20.80 -31.98
CA ASN A 255 -9.16 -22.14 -31.42
C ASN A 255 -10.58 -22.71 -31.28
N SER A 256 -10.78 -23.95 -31.74
CA SER A 256 -12.06 -24.64 -31.70
C SER A 256 -12.01 -25.80 -30.72
N ARG A 257 -13.03 -25.91 -29.88
CA ARG A 257 -13.22 -27.03 -28.95
C ARG A 257 -14.69 -27.43 -28.90
N THR A 258 -14.95 -28.71 -28.70
CA THR A 258 -16.31 -29.20 -28.45
C THR A 258 -16.85 -28.58 -27.15
N VAL A 259 -18.04 -28.01 -27.23
CA VAL A 259 -18.77 -27.49 -26.06
C VAL A 259 -20.01 -28.36 -25.87
N ASN A 260 -20.06 -29.10 -24.77
CA ASN A 260 -21.25 -29.85 -24.38
C ASN A 260 -22.15 -28.92 -23.56
N HIS A 261 -23.38 -28.71 -24.02
CA HIS A 261 -24.42 -27.93 -23.32
C HIS A 261 -25.22 -28.78 -22.32
#